data_AF-A0A957WYF7-F1
#
_entry.id   AF-A0A957WYF7-F1
#
_cell.length_a   1.000
_cell.length_b   1.000
_cell.length_c   1.000
_cell.angle_alpha   90.00
_cell.angle_beta   90.00
_cell.angle_gamma   90.00
#
_symmetry.space_group_name_H-M   'P 1'
#
loop_
_entity.id
_entity.type
_entity.pdbx_description
1 polymer ?
#
loop_
_entity_poly.entity_id
_entity_poly.type
_entity_poly.pdbx_seq_one_letter_code
_entity_poly.pdbx_strand_id
1 'polypeptide(L)' 'MPTIRQLHPGDETTLERFLLAHLDSSMFLLSNLRNAGLADTGERYSGSYVAAFEGDAIVGVIAHYWNGNLIC' A
#
# COMPACT_ATOMS: atom_id res chain seq x y z
N MET A 1 -20.60 0.76 -2.71
CA MET A 1 -19.58 0.12 -3.57
C MET A 1 -18.26 0.79 -3.27
N PRO A 2 -17.18 0.02 -3.07
CA PRO A 2 -15.88 0.62 -2.77
C PRO A 2 -15.33 1.35 -3.98
N THR A 3 -14.67 2.49 -3.74
CA THR A 3 -13.96 3.26 -4.76
C THR A 3 -12.49 2.86 -4.74
N ILE A 4 -11.92 2.58 -5.91
CA ILE A 4 -10.52 2.18 -6.02
C ILE A 4 -9.70 3.37 -6.50
N ARG A 5 -8.61 3.69 -5.80
CA ARG A 5 -7.65 4.72 -6.25
C ARG A 5 -6.21 4.34 -5.92
N GLN A 6 -5.29 4.91 -6.69
CA GLN A 6 -3.87 4.88 -6.36
C GLN A 6 -3.62 5.72 -5.10
N LEU A 7 -2.70 5.24 -4.26
CA LEU A 7 -2.18 5.97 -3.12
C LEU A 7 -0.96 6.80 -3.53
N HIS A 8 -0.80 7.97 -2.91
CA HIS A 8 0.27 8.91 -3.21
C HIS A 8 0.98 9.32 -1.92
N PRO A 9 2.19 9.92 -2.01
CA PRO A 9 2.83 10.53 -0.85
C PRO A 9 1.87 11.45 -0.10
N GLY A 10 1.73 11.21 1.21
CA GLY A 10 0.69 11.80 2.08
C GLY A 10 -0.32 10.77 2.61
N ASP A 11 -0.52 9.63 1.93
CA ASP A 11 -1.44 8.56 2.36
C ASP A 11 -0.80 7.55 3.33
N GLU A 12 0.50 7.67 3.67
CA GLU A 12 1.27 6.66 4.40
C GLU A 12 0.64 6.32 5.75
N THR A 13 0.18 7.34 6.49
CA THR A 13 -0.40 7.12 7.84
C THR A 13 -1.71 6.32 7.76
N THR A 14 -2.52 6.58 6.74
CA THR A 14 -3.79 5.88 6.53
C THR A 14 -3.53 4.43 6.11
N LEU A 15 -2.58 4.21 5.19
CA LEU A 15 -2.19 2.87 4.78
C LEU A 15 -1.55 2.09 5.93
N GLU A 16 -0.59 2.66 6.64
CA GLU A 16 0.11 1.98 7.73
C GLU A 16 -0.87 1.53 8.82
N ARG A 17 -1.87 2.36 9.16
CA ARG A 17 -2.93 1.99 10.11
C ARG A 17 -3.71 0.75 9.65
N PHE A 18 -4.08 0.69 8.36
CA PHE A 18 -4.77 -0.46 7.79
C PHE A 18 -3.91 -1.74 7.83
N LEU A 19 -2.63 -1.63 7.44
CA LEU A 19 -1.71 -2.77 7.43
C LEU A 19 -1.46 -3.29 8.85
N LEU A 20 -1.25 -2.41 9.84
CA LEU A 20 -1.06 -2.81 11.23
C LEU A 20 -2.27 -3.56 11.82
N ALA A 21 -3.49 -3.22 11.38
CA ALA A 21 -4.70 -3.97 11.77
C ALA A 21 -4.76 -5.39 11.16
N HIS A 22 -3.99 -5.64 10.09
CA HIS A 22 -3.89 -6.92 9.38
C HIS A 22 -2.43 -7.40 9.35
N LEU A 23 -1.71 -7.27 10.47
CA LEU A 23 -0.26 -7.42 10.53
C LEU A 23 0.21 -8.77 9.94
N ASP A 24 -0.45 -9.86 10.31
CA ASP A 24 -0.06 -11.22 9.96
C ASP A 24 -0.03 -11.49 8.45
N SER A 25 -0.84 -10.78 7.66
CA SER A 25 -0.89 -10.93 6.20
C SER A 25 -0.18 -9.80 5.43
N SER A 26 0.23 -8.73 6.11
CA SER A 26 0.67 -7.49 5.44
C SER A 26 2.14 -7.13 5.66
N MET A 27 2.93 -8.01 6.28
CA MET A 27 4.32 -7.72 6.65
C MET A 27 5.19 -7.24 5.48
N PHE A 28 5.02 -7.77 4.26
CA PHE A 28 5.75 -7.31 3.08
C PHE A 28 5.35 -5.89 2.67
N LEU A 29 4.05 -5.60 2.63
CA LEU A 29 3.52 -4.28 2.34
C LEU A 29 4.03 -3.25 3.35
N LEU A 30 3.95 -3.58 4.65
CA LEU A 30 4.37 -2.70 5.73
C LEU A 30 5.87 -2.45 5.70
N SER A 31 6.68 -3.49 5.46
CA SER A 31 8.14 -3.36 5.37
C SER A 31 8.55 -2.48 4.20
N ASN A 32 7.95 -2.68 3.02
CA ASN A 32 8.29 -1.91 1.83
C ASN A 32 7.81 -0.45 1.95
N LEU A 33 6.61 -0.22 2.49
CA LEU A 33 6.09 1.12 2.79
C LEU A 33 7.05 1.90 3.69
N ARG A 34 7.56 1.29 4.76
CA ARG A 34 8.50 1.95 5.69
C ARG A 34 9.87 2.26 5.06
N ASN A 35 10.29 1.49 4.05
CA ASN A 35 11.58 1.69 3.39
C ASN A 35 11.52 2.73 2.26
N ALA A 36 10.47 2.69 1.45
CA ALA A 36 10.39 3.46 0.20
C ALA A 36 9.24 4.48 0.16
N GLY A 37 8.32 4.45 1.13
CA GLY A 37 7.11 5.27 1.10
C GLY A 37 6.16 4.86 -0.03
N LEU A 38 5.38 5.83 -0.50
CA LEU A 38 4.38 5.66 -1.57
C LEU A 38 4.82 6.23 -2.92
N ALA A 39 6.05 6.76 -3.02
CA ALA A 39 6.60 7.19 -4.29
C ALA A 39 7.15 5.96 -5.04
N ASP A 40 6.57 5.67 -6.21
CA ASP A 40 7.11 4.63 -7.07
C ASP A 40 8.28 5.19 -7.89
N THR A 41 9.50 4.86 -7.49
CA THR A 41 10.74 5.32 -8.12
C THR A 41 11.34 4.29 -9.09
N GLY A 42 10.75 3.09 -9.18
CA GLY A 42 11.35 1.93 -9.84
C GLY A 42 12.54 1.31 -9.09
N GLU A 43 12.89 1.83 -7.91
CA GLU A 43 14.00 1.34 -7.09
C GLU A 43 13.58 0.20 -6.17
N ARG A 44 14.56 -0.44 -5.55
CA ARG A 44 14.30 -1.54 -4.61
C ARG A 44 13.32 -1.09 -3.50
N TYR A 45 12.30 -1.92 -3.29
CA TYR A 45 11.17 -1.74 -2.37
C TYR A 45 10.11 -0.72 -2.80
N SER A 46 10.37 0.12 -3.80
CA SER A 46 9.33 1.02 -4.33
C SER A 46 8.28 0.23 -5.10
N GLY A 47 7.07 0.77 -5.12
CA GLY A 47 5.97 0.22 -5.88
C GLY A 47 4.77 1.13 -5.88
N SER A 48 3.85 0.85 -6.79
CA SER A 48 2.57 1.54 -6.89
C SER A 48 1.52 0.82 -6.05
N TYR A 49 0.96 1.53 -5.07
CA TYR A 49 -0.09 1.02 -4.19
C TYR A 49 -1.46 1.48 -4.68
N VAL A 50 -2.41 0.57 -4.72
CA VAL A 50 -3.81 0.84 -5.05
C VAL A 50 -4.67 0.30 -3.93
N ALA A 51 -5.57 1.13 -3.41
CA ALA A 51 -6.45 0.78 -2.31
C ALA A 51 -7.93 0.93 -2.68
N ALA A 52 -8.74 0.05 -2.11
CA ALA A 52 -10.19 0.12 -2.14
C ALA A 52 -10.66 0.87 -0.89
N PHE A 53 -11.58 1.82 -1.08
CA PHE A 53 -12.11 2.68 -0.04
C PHE A 53 -13.62 2.55 0.10
N GLU A 54 -14.11 2.42 1.33
CA GLU A 54 -15.50 2.66 1.69
C GLU A 54 -15.59 3.94 2.53
N GLY A 55 -16.01 5.04 1.90
CA GLY A 55 -15.82 6.38 2.48
C GLY A 55 -14.33 6.71 2.57
N ASP A 56 -13.85 7.06 3.77
CA ASP A 56 -12.44 7.34 4.03
C ASP A 56 -11.66 6.11 4.55
N ALA A 57 -12.32 4.97 4.70
CA ALA A 57 -11.71 3.76 5.23
C ALA A 57 -11.17 2.86 4.12
N ILE A 58 -9.89 2.46 4.23
CA ILE A 58 -9.33 1.40 3.38
C ILE A 58 -9.95 0.06 3.78
N VAL A 59 -10.46 -0.68 2.80
CA VAL A 59 -11.01 -2.03 2.98
C VAL A 59 -10.19 -3.11 2.25
N GLY A 60 -9.16 -2.71 1.51
CA GLY A 60 -8.23 -3.60 0.83
C GLY A 60 -7.15 -2.81 0.10
N VAL A 61 -5.99 -3.43 -0.09
CA VAL A 61 -4.85 -2.81 -0.78
C VAL A 61 -4.08 -3.86 -1.57
N ILE A 62 -3.49 -3.44 -2.68
CA ILE A 62 -2.53 -4.21 -3.46
C ILE A 62 -1.35 -3.30 -3.84
N ALA A 63 -0.15 -3.84 -3.91
CA ALA A 63 1.03 -3.17 -4.39
C ALA A 63 1.65 -3.92 -5.57
N HIS A 64 2.05 -3.18 -6.59
CA HIS A 64 2.91 -3.67 -7.67
C HIS A 64 4.32 -3.13 -7.47
N TYR A 65 5.27 -4.02 -7.18
CA TYR A 65 6.65 -3.64 -6.83
C TYR A 65 7.59 -3.59 -8.03
N TRP A 66 8.72 -2.91 -7.85
CA TRP A 66 9.83 -2.77 -8.80
C TRP A 66 10.26 -4.05 -9.54
N ASN A 67 10.07 -5.22 -8.93
CA ASN A 67 10.46 -6.51 -9.47
C ASN A 67 9.31 -7.26 -10.18
N GLY A 68 8.15 -6.62 -10.40
CA GLY A 68 6.99 -7.22 -11.05
C GLY A 68 6.07 -8.02 -10.13
N ASN A 69 6.36 -8.06 -8.82
CA ASN A 69 5.50 -8.76 -7.87
C ASN A 69 4.23 -7.96 -7.57
N LEU A 70 3.10 -8.67 -7.49
CA LEU A 70 1.84 -8.18 -6.95
C LEU A 70 1.62 -8.78 -5.56
N ILE A 71 1.45 -7.94 -4.55
CA ILE A 71 1.25 -8.34 -3.14
C ILE A 71 -0.01 -7.64 -2.61
N CYS A 72 -0.87 -8.38 -1.89
CA CYS A 72 -2.08 -7.88 -1.24
C CYS A 72 -2.15 -8.25 0.24
#